data_AF-A0A7X6SFQ8-F1
#
_entry.id   AF-A0A7X6SFQ8-F1
#
_cell.length_a   1.000
_cell.length_b   1.000
_cell.length_c   1.000
_cell.angle_alpha   90.00
_cell.angle_beta   90.00
_cell.angle_gamma   90.00
#
_symmetry.space_group_name_H-M   'P 1'
#
loop_
_entity.id
_entity.type
_entity.pdbx_description
1 polymer ?
#
loop_
_entity_poly.entity_id
_entity_poly.type
_entity_poly.pdbx_seq_one_letter_code
_entity_poly.pdbx_strand_id
1 'polypeptide(L)' 'PARLPEAFRSDDQVLAAVTYVAGMTDRFAFDQAEHLLGWARRELPRSMGHGVAPMR' A
#
# COMPACT_ATOMS: atom_id res chain seq x y z
N PRO A 1 -4.73 -12.72 6.46
CA PRO A 1 -5.95 -12.12 7.08
C PRO A 1 -5.72 -11.37 8.41
N ALA A 2 -4.80 -11.79 9.30
CA ALA A 2 -4.66 -11.19 10.64
C ALA A 2 -4.28 -9.69 10.67
N ARG A 3 -3.73 -9.13 9.58
CA ARG A 3 -3.41 -7.70 9.46
C ARG A 3 -4.48 -6.86 8.73
N LEU A 4 -5.63 -7.45 8.37
CA LEU A 4 -6.74 -6.70 7.78
C LEU A 4 -7.29 -5.70 8.81
N PRO A 5 -7.47 -4.42 8.41
CA PRO A 5 -8.19 -3.47 9.25
C PRO A 5 -9.60 -3.98 9.55
N GLU A 6 -10.12 -3.66 10.73
CA GLU A 6 -11.40 -4.16 11.20
C GLU A 6 -12.55 -3.87 10.23
N ALA A 7 -12.53 -2.69 9.60
CA ALA A 7 -13.53 -2.26 8.61
C ALA A 7 -13.61 -3.16 7.36
N PHE A 8 -12.58 -3.96 7.08
CA PHE A 8 -12.55 -4.87 5.92
C PHE A 8 -12.73 -6.34 6.31
N ARG A 9 -12.93 -6.66 7.60
CA ARG A 9 -13.14 -8.06 8.02
C ARG A 9 -14.50 -8.55 7.54
N SER A 10 -14.52 -9.78 7.03
CA SER A 10 -15.71 -10.49 6.55
C SER A 10 -15.56 -11.99 6.79
N ASP A 11 -16.67 -12.72 6.78
CA ASP A 11 -16.69 -14.19 6.88
C ASP A 11 -15.89 -14.84 5.74
N ASP A 12 -15.94 -14.25 4.54
CA ASP A 12 -15.05 -14.58 3.45
C ASP A 12 -13.75 -13.77 3.56
N GLN A 13 -12.73 -14.41 4.14
CA GLN A 13 -11.43 -13.80 4.37
C GLN A 13 -10.67 -13.50 3.07
N VAL A 14 -10.94 -14.23 1.99
CA VAL A 14 -10.28 -14.01 0.69
C VAL A 14 -10.88 -12.79 0.04
N LEU A 15 -12.21 -12.71 -0.01
CA LEU A 15 -12.93 -11.54 -0.52
C LEU A 15 -12.53 -10.27 0.25
N ALA A 16 -12.51 -10.34 1.59
CA ALA A 16 -12.06 -9.26 2.46
C ALA A 16 -10.64 -8.76 2.11
N ALA A 17 -9.69 -9.69 1.94
CA ALA A 17 -8.32 -9.36 1.57
C ALA A 17 -8.24 -8.70 0.19
N VAL A 18 -8.97 -9.24 -0.80
CA VAL A 18 -8.99 -8.71 -2.16
C VAL A 18 -9.63 -7.32 -2.18
N THR A 19 -10.76 -7.10 -1.52
CA THR A 19 -11.41 -5.78 -1.44
C THR A 19 -10.50 -4.75 -0.80
N TYR A 20 -9.80 -5.11 0.28
CA TYR A 20 -8.86 -4.20 0.93
C TYR A 20 -7.69 -3.83 0.01
N VAL A 21 -7.05 -4.80 -0.65
CA VAL A 21 -5.94 -4.56 -1.57
C VAL A 21 -6.39 -3.81 -2.82
N ALA A 22 -7.54 -4.15 -3.39
CA ALA A 22 -8.10 -3.48 -4.56
C ALA A 22 -8.48 -2.01 -4.30
N GLY A 23 -8.77 -1.64 -3.05
CA GLY A 23 -9.00 -0.26 -2.64
C GLY A 23 -7.73 0.56 -2.36
N MET A 24 -6.54 -0.06 -2.38
CA MET A 24 -5.29 0.66 -2.14
C MET A 24 -4.89 1.49 -3.36
N THR A 25 -4.33 2.67 -3.08
CA THR A 25 -3.55 3.39 -4.09
C THR A 25 -2.14 2.82 -4.17
N ASP A 26 -1.47 2.98 -5.31
CA ASP A 26 -0.07 2.53 -5.47
C ASP A 26 0.81 3.07 -4.33
N ARG A 27 0.68 4.37 -4.02
CA ARG A 27 1.43 5.02 -2.93
C ARG A 27 1.20 4.35 -1.57
N PHE A 28 -0.05 4.01 -1.25
CA PHE A 28 -0.36 3.35 0.01
C PHE A 28 0.15 1.90 0.04
N ALA A 29 0.02 1.18 -1.07
CA ALA A 29 0.54 -0.18 -1.18
C ALA A 29 2.07 -0.24 -0.99
N PHE A 30 2.80 0.72 -1.56
CA PHE A 30 4.25 0.81 -1.38
C PHE A 30 4.68 1.22 0.03
N ASP A 31 3.96 2.14 0.68
CA ASP A 31 4.16 2.47 2.09
C ASP A 31 3.95 1.23 2.99
N GLN A 32 2.89 0.46 2.73
CA GLN A 32 2.67 -0.82 3.41
C GLN A 32 3.76 -1.85 3.10
N ALA A 33 4.34 -1.87 1.89
CA ALA A 33 5.45 -2.76 1.58
C ALA A 33 6.72 -2.42 2.38
N GLU A 34 7.02 -1.14 2.62
CA GLU A 34 8.11 -0.73 3.53
C GLU A 34 7.86 -1.29 4.94
N HIS A 35 6.65 -1.09 5.48
CA HIS A 35 6.32 -1.46 6.85
C HIS A 35 6.17 -2.96 7.09
N LEU A 36 5.57 -3.69 6.15
CA LEU A 36 5.19 -5.08 6.33
C LEU A 36 6.25 -6.05 5.81
N LEU A 37 6.99 -5.66 4.76
CA LEU A 37 7.95 -6.51 4.05
C LEU A 37 9.39 -6.00 4.17
N GLY A 38 9.61 -4.81 4.73
CA GLY A 38 10.95 -4.24 4.92
C GLY A 38 11.61 -3.80 3.61
N TRP A 39 10.82 -3.51 2.57
CA TRP A 39 11.35 -3.03 1.30
C TRP A 39 12.14 -1.74 1.51
N ALA A 40 13.32 -1.64 0.90
CA ALA A 40 14.11 -0.44 1.04
C ALA A 40 13.46 0.67 0.20
N ARG A 41 13.16 1.81 0.81
CA ARG A 41 12.53 2.98 0.17
C ARG A 41 13.18 3.44 -1.15
N ARG A 42 14.47 3.13 -1.33
CA ARG A 42 15.25 3.36 -2.56
C ARG A 42 14.85 2.46 -3.74
N GLU A 43 14.17 1.36 -3.48
CA GLU A 43 13.64 0.40 -4.46
C GLU A 43 12.23 0.79 -4.90
N LEU A 44 11.62 1.78 -4.24
CA LEU A 44 10.33 2.33 -4.64
C LEU A 44 10.47 3.30 -5.82
N PRO A 45 9.47 3.37 -6.71
CA PRO A 45 9.46 4.35 -7.79
C PRO A 45 9.59 5.77 -7.25
N ARG A 46 10.61 6.51 -7.73
CA ARG A 46 10.95 7.87 -7.27
C ARG A 46 9.79 8.88 -7.41
N SER A 47 8.83 8.62 -8.29
CA SER A 47 7.63 9.44 -8.50
C SER A 47 6.63 9.41 -7.34
N MET A 48 6.81 8.53 -6.34
CA MET A 48 5.91 8.45 -5.18
C MET A 48 6.40 9.20 -3.93
N GLY A 49 7.65 9.67 -3.95
CA GLY A 49 8.17 10.65 -2.99
C GLY A 49 8.10 12.04 -3.62
N HIS A 50 7.49 13.02 -2.93
CA HIS A 50 7.34 14.42 -3.35
C HIS A 50 8.39 14.89 -4.39
N GLY A 51 7.95 15.01 -5.64
CA GLY A 51 8.72 15.61 -6.73
C GLY A 51 7.93 16.73 -7.36
N VAL A 52 7.69 17.83 -6.64
CA VAL A 52 7.54 19.12 -7.32
C VAL A 52 8.93 19.51 -7.81
N ALA A 53 9.29 19.08 -9.01
CA ALA A 53 10.41 19.71 -9.70
C ALA A 53 10.01 21.17 -9.98
N PRO A 54 10.83 22.19 -9.63
CA PRO A 54 10.60 23.52 -10.17
C PRO A 54 10.79 23.43 -11.69
N MET A 55 9.76 23.80 -12.42
CA MET A 55 9.80 23.99 -13.87
C MET A 55 10.90 25.04 -14.15
N ARG A 56 11.93 24.63 -14.88
CA ARG A 56 12.87 25.56 -15.52
C ARG A 56 12.34 25.96 -16.88
#